data_AF-A0A3N1X2M7-F1
#
_entry.id   AF-A0A3N1X2M7-F1
#
_cell.length_a   1.000
_cell.length_b   1.000
_cell.length_c   1.000
_cell.angle_alpha   90.00
_cell.angle_beta   90.00
_cell.angle_gamma   90.00
#
_symmetry.space_group_name_H-M   'P 1'
#
loop_
_entity.id
_entity.type
_entity.pdbx_description
1 polymer ?
#
loop_
_entity_poly.entity_id
_entity_poly.type
_entity_poly.pdbx_seq_one_letter_code
_entity_poly.pdbx_strand_id
1 'polypeptide(L)'
;MEHTKRQLRPAQPATPEDPDQGSHSAEALLAGTLALMTGHAQADGRPAEQQMIAAKIIDNLLRLSAHPTLSTPFCAMVNKLQHDWFVLMAEDRPAVGHAGGERQRPAVPWVDAPDALQ
;
A
#
# COMPACT_ATOMS: atom_id res chain seq x y z
N MET A 1 -29.80 37.39 38.45
CA MET A 1 -29.26 36.09 38.03
C MET A 1 -29.19 36.09 36.51
N GLU A 2 -27.97 35.97 36.00
CA GLU A 2 -27.60 36.35 34.64
C GLU A 2 -28.26 35.46 33.57
N HIS A 3 -28.78 36.10 32.53
CA HIS A 3 -29.39 35.44 31.40
C HIS A 3 -28.27 34.89 30.50
N THR A 4 -28.05 33.58 30.56
CA THR A 4 -27.11 32.85 29.70
C THR A 4 -27.50 33.00 28.24
N LYS A 5 -26.77 33.90 27.56
CA LYS A 5 -26.78 34.16 26.13
C LYS A 5 -26.56 32.84 25.38
N ARG A 6 -27.61 32.34 24.70
CA ARG A 6 -27.51 31.21 23.76
C ARG A 6 -26.47 31.59 22.70
N GLN A 7 -25.29 30.97 22.78
CA GLN A 7 -24.28 31.03 21.74
C GLN A 7 -24.84 30.27 20.53
N LEU A 8 -25.40 31.01 19.58
CA LEU A 8 -25.75 30.50 18.26
C LEU A 8 -24.41 30.22 17.55
N ARG A 9 -24.01 28.95 17.53
CA ARG A 9 -22.83 28.48 16.79
C ARG A 9 -23.02 28.95 15.33
N PRO A 10 -22.13 29.77 14.77
CA PRO A 10 -22.27 30.17 13.37
C PRO A 10 -22.24 28.91 12.51
N ALA A 11 -23.23 28.78 11.62
CA ALA A 11 -23.31 27.72 10.65
C ALA A 11 -21.98 27.67 9.89
N GLN A 12 -21.22 26.62 10.12
CA GLN A 12 -20.02 26.33 9.35
C GLN A 12 -20.48 26.22 7.89
N PRO A 13 -19.90 26.98 6.94
CA PRO A 13 -20.25 26.79 5.55
C PRO A 13 -19.88 25.36 5.20
N ALA A 14 -20.89 24.55 4.85
CA ALA A 14 -20.67 23.25 4.27
C ALA A 14 -19.75 23.45 3.07
N THR A 15 -18.50 23.00 3.20
CA THR A 15 -17.60 22.87 2.05
C THR A 15 -18.36 22.09 0.98
N PRO A 16 -18.38 22.56 -0.28
CA PRO A 16 -19.05 21.82 -1.34
C PRO A 16 -18.48 20.41 -1.34
N GLU A 17 -19.34 19.44 -1.08
CA GLU A 17 -18.98 18.04 -1.09
C GLU A 17 -18.55 17.71 -2.51
N ASP A 18 -17.24 17.51 -2.69
CA ASP A 18 -16.68 17.05 -3.94
C ASP A 18 -17.25 15.65 -4.24
N PRO A 19 -17.84 15.43 -5.42
CA PRO A 19 -18.54 14.19 -5.76
C PRO A 19 -17.63 12.95 -5.78
N ASP A 20 -16.31 13.11 -5.64
CA ASP A 20 -15.34 12.01 -5.55
C ASP A 20 -15.02 11.55 -4.11
N GLN A 21 -15.85 11.89 -3.11
CA GLN A 21 -15.69 11.42 -1.73
C GLN A 21 -15.60 9.87 -1.55
N GLY A 22 -15.91 9.10 -2.60
CA GLY A 22 -15.80 7.63 -2.61
C GLY A 22 -14.57 7.07 -3.34
N SER A 23 -13.86 7.84 -4.16
CA SER A 23 -12.72 7.36 -4.96
C SER A 23 -11.43 8.04 -4.50
N HIS A 24 -10.61 7.32 -3.74
CA HIS A 24 -9.26 7.79 -3.41
C HIS A 24 -8.52 8.18 -4.69
N SER A 25 -7.88 9.35 -4.69
CA SER A 25 -7.08 9.78 -5.85
C SER A 25 -5.96 8.77 -6.14
N ALA A 26 -5.51 8.73 -7.39
CA ALA A 26 -4.38 7.88 -7.79
C ALA A 26 -3.13 8.11 -6.92
N GLU A 27 -2.86 9.36 -6.52
CA GLU A 27 -1.75 9.71 -5.64
C GLU A 27 -1.93 9.16 -4.23
N ALA A 28 -3.15 9.21 -3.68
CA ALA A 28 -3.45 8.64 -2.38
C ALA A 28 -3.30 7.11 -2.39
N LEU A 29 -3.75 6.45 -3.45
CA LEU A 29 -3.55 5.01 -3.66
C LEU A 29 -2.06 4.65 -3.79
N LEU A 30 -1.30 5.42 -4.57
CA LEU A 30 0.13 5.21 -4.74
C LEU A 30 0.89 5.40 -3.43
N ALA A 31 0.66 6.52 -2.73
CA ALA A 31 1.28 6.82 -1.45
C ALA A 31 0.95 5.73 -0.41
N GLY A 32 -0.31 5.31 -0.33
CA GLY A 32 -0.73 4.21 0.55
C GLY A 32 -0.07 2.89 0.19
N THR A 33 0.10 2.59 -1.10
CA THR A 33 0.80 1.39 -1.57
C THR A 33 2.26 1.40 -1.14
N LEU A 34 2.97 2.50 -1.36
CA LEU A 34 4.39 2.64 -0.95
C LEU A 34 4.56 2.55 0.57
N ALA A 35 3.66 3.18 1.33
CA ALA A 35 3.66 3.08 2.79
C ALA A 35 3.43 1.64 3.26
N LEU A 36 2.50 0.90 2.65
CA LEU A 36 2.24 -0.50 2.98
C LEU A 36 3.40 -1.41 2.56
N MET A 37 4.02 -1.20 1.40
CA MET A 37 5.22 -1.95 0.98
C MET A 37 6.36 -1.76 1.97
N THR A 38 6.53 -0.53 2.47
CA THR A 38 7.49 -0.23 3.54
C THR A 38 7.10 -0.96 4.83
N GLY A 39 5.84 -0.89 5.24
CA GLY A 39 5.33 -1.58 6.43
C GLY A 39 5.48 -3.11 6.35
N HIS A 40 5.26 -3.69 5.17
CA HIS A 40 5.43 -5.12 4.90
C HIS A 40 6.89 -5.56 5.15
N ALA A 41 7.85 -4.77 4.66
CA ALA A 41 9.27 -5.04 4.88
C ALA A 41 9.66 -4.95 6.37
N GLN A 42 8.99 -4.09 7.14
CA GLN A 42 9.22 -3.91 8.57
C GLN A 42 8.47 -4.90 9.48
N ALA A 43 7.46 -5.60 8.95
CA ALA A 43 6.69 -6.62 9.68
C ALA A 43 7.43 -7.97 9.77
N ASP A 44 8.76 -7.98 9.64
CA ASP A 44 9.59 -9.18 9.71
C ASP A 44 9.36 -9.99 10.99
N GLY A 45 9.28 -11.32 10.85
CA GLY A 45 8.97 -12.23 11.96
C GLY A 45 7.49 -12.26 12.38
N ARG A 46 6.59 -11.52 11.70
CA ARG A 46 5.15 -11.50 11.98
C ARG A 46 4.35 -11.93 10.74
N PRO A 47 4.29 -13.25 10.44
CA PRO A 47 3.78 -13.76 9.16
C PRO A 47 2.29 -13.42 8.93
N ALA A 48 1.46 -13.47 9.98
CA ALA A 48 0.06 -13.09 9.88
C ALA A 48 -0.12 -11.59 9.52
N GLU A 49 0.69 -10.71 10.10
CA GLU A 49 0.66 -9.28 9.80
C GLU A 49 1.18 -8.99 8.38
N GLN A 50 2.27 -9.66 7.97
CA GLN A 50 2.79 -9.58 6.61
C GLN A 50 1.75 -10.00 5.57
N GLN A 51 1.05 -11.12 5.78
CA GLN A 51 -0.01 -11.57 4.87
C GLN A 51 -1.17 -10.56 4.77
N MET A 52 -1.60 -9.97 5.90
CA MET A 52 -2.64 -8.94 5.90
C MET A 52 -2.21 -7.67 5.15
N ILE A 53 -0.96 -7.24 5.34
CA ILE A 53 -0.41 -6.06 4.65
C ILE A 53 -0.29 -6.35 3.15
N ALA A 54 0.22 -7.52 2.76
CA ALA A 54 0.35 -7.94 1.38
C ALA A 54 -0.99 -8.00 0.65
N ALA A 55 -2.04 -8.54 1.29
CA ALA A 55 -3.39 -8.52 0.75
C ALA A 55 -3.88 -7.08 0.47
N LYS A 56 -3.55 -6.14 1.34
CA LYS A 56 -3.92 -4.72 1.18
C LYS A 56 -3.11 -4.00 0.10
N ILE A 57 -1.85 -4.39 -0.09
CA ILE A 57 -1.04 -3.94 -1.22
C ILE A 57 -1.69 -4.37 -2.55
N ILE A 58 -2.10 -5.63 -2.66
CA ILE A 58 -2.76 -6.17 -3.86
C ILE A 58 -4.07 -5.43 -4.15
N ASP A 59 -4.91 -5.17 -3.15
CA ASP A 59 -6.15 -4.41 -3.29
C ASP A 59 -5.89 -2.98 -3.81
N ASN A 60 -4.92 -2.28 -3.22
CA ASN A 60 -4.54 -0.95 -3.70
C ASN A 60 -4.02 -0.98 -5.14
N LEU A 61 -3.20 -1.96 -5.51
CA LEU A 61 -2.68 -2.11 -6.88
C LEU A 61 -3.81 -2.42 -7.88
N LEU A 62 -4.82 -3.20 -7.48
CA LEU A 62 -6.01 -3.42 -8.30
C LEU A 62 -6.76 -2.12 -8.56
N ARG A 63 -7.02 -1.35 -7.49
CA ARG A 63 -7.70 -0.05 -7.58
C ARG A 63 -6.89 0.96 -8.39
N LEU A 64 -5.57 0.96 -8.23
CA LEU A 64 -4.66 1.80 -9.01
C LEU A 64 -4.74 1.41 -10.49
N SER A 65 -4.63 0.12 -10.85
CA SER A 65 -4.70 -0.34 -12.25
C SER A 65 -6.00 0.03 -12.97
N ALA A 66 -7.11 0.13 -12.22
CA ALA A 66 -8.41 0.53 -12.74
C ALA A 66 -8.63 2.06 -12.76
N HIS A 67 -7.68 2.85 -12.24
CA HIS A 67 -7.84 4.29 -12.12
C HIS A 67 -7.66 5.00 -13.48
N PRO A 68 -8.61 5.85 -13.91
CA PRO A 68 -8.65 6.40 -15.27
C PRO A 68 -7.52 7.38 -15.60
N THR A 69 -6.87 7.95 -14.58
CA THR A 69 -5.82 8.98 -14.75
C THR A 69 -4.42 8.40 -14.98
N LEU A 70 -4.24 7.08 -14.93
CA LEU A 70 -2.93 6.47 -15.12
C LEU A 70 -2.55 6.42 -16.59
N SER A 71 -1.28 6.74 -16.88
CA SER A 71 -0.73 6.50 -18.20
C SER A 71 -0.64 5.00 -18.50
N THR A 72 -0.76 4.63 -19.78
CA THR A 72 -0.61 3.24 -20.24
C THR A 72 0.67 2.55 -19.72
N PRO A 73 1.87 3.15 -19.80
CA PRO A 73 3.08 2.50 -19.28
C PRO A 73 3.04 2.30 -17.76
N PHE A 74 2.47 3.25 -17.02
CA PHE A 74 2.34 3.14 -15.57
C PHE A 74 1.33 2.07 -15.18
N CYS A 75 0.20 1.96 -15.88
CA CYS A 75 -0.76 0.88 -15.70
C CYS A 75 -0.12 -0.50 -15.97
N ALA A 76 0.69 -0.64 -17.02
CA ALA A 76 1.41 -1.89 -17.28
C ALA A 76 2.38 -2.26 -16.13
N MET A 77 3.09 -1.27 -15.59
CA MET A 77 3.97 -1.46 -14.44
C MET A 77 3.18 -1.89 -13.18
N VAL A 78 2.03 -1.25 -12.90
CA VAL A 78 1.16 -1.62 -11.76
C VAL A 78 0.63 -3.04 -11.90
N ASN A 79 0.22 -3.45 -13.10
CA ASN A 79 -0.23 -4.82 -13.37
C ASN A 79 0.89 -5.85 -13.14
N LYS A 80 2.12 -5.56 -13.60
CA LYS A 80 3.27 -6.41 -13.33
C LYS A 80 3.52 -6.54 -11.82
N LEU A 81 3.55 -5.41 -11.12
CA LEU A 81 3.78 -5.38 -9.68
C LEU A 81 2.70 -6.18 -8.93
N GLN A 82 1.43 -6.04 -9.31
CA GLN A 82 0.33 -6.82 -8.75
C GLN A 82 0.56 -8.33 -8.95
N HIS A 83 0.98 -8.75 -10.14
CA HIS A 83 1.32 -10.15 -10.41
C HIS A 83 2.45 -10.65 -9.50
N ASP A 84 3.52 -9.87 -9.35
CA ASP A 84 4.66 -10.22 -8.49
C ASP A 84 4.21 -10.41 -7.02
N TRP A 85 3.30 -9.58 -6.51
CA TRP A 85 2.72 -9.73 -5.17
C TRP A 85 1.83 -10.98 -5.04
N PHE A 86 1.08 -11.34 -6.08
CA PHE A 86 0.30 -12.58 -6.07
C PHE A 86 1.20 -13.83 -6.01
N VAL A 87 2.30 -13.83 -6.76
CA VAL A 87 3.29 -14.92 -6.75
C VAL A 87 3.91 -15.03 -5.35
N LEU A 88 4.35 -13.92 -4.76
CA LEU A 88 4.93 -13.88 -3.42
C LEU A 88 3.97 -14.47 -2.36
N MET A 89 2.68 -14.14 -2.44
CA MET A 89 1.66 -14.68 -1.53
C MET A 89 1.33 -16.16 -1.78
N ALA A 90 1.49 -16.65 -3.01
CA ALA A 90 1.34 -18.07 -3.30
C ALA A 90 2.51 -18.89 -2.73
N GLU A 91 3.73 -18.35 -2.77
CA GLU A 91 4.95 -18.98 -2.23
C GLU A 91 5.00 -19.01 -0.69
N ASP A 92 4.35 -18.05 -0.02
CA ASP A 92 4.27 -18.03 1.46
C ASP A 92 3.33 -19.12 2.01
N ARG A 93 2.45 -19.69 1.17
CA ARG A 93 1.63 -20.84 1.56
C ARG A 93 2.58 -22.01 1.91
N PRO A 94 2.57 -22.52 3.15
CA PRO A 94 3.45 -23.62 3.50
C PRO A 94 3.09 -24.81 2.62
N ALA A 95 4.04 -25.23 1.77
CA ALA A 95 3.99 -26.54 1.17
C ALA A 95 3.85 -27.55 2.32
N VAL A 96 2.73 -28.28 2.33
CA VAL A 96 2.50 -29.34 3.32
C VAL A 96 3.60 -30.39 3.11
N GLY A 97 4.54 -30.47 4.05
CA GLY A 97 5.80 -31.24 3.95
C GLY A 97 6.84 -30.44 3.15
N HIS A 98 8.02 -30.09 3.66
CA HIS A 98 9.08 -31.00 4.10
C HIS A 98 9.81 -30.42 5.32
N ALA A 99 10.23 -31.30 6.21
CA ALA A 99 10.98 -30.98 7.42
C ALA A 99 12.33 -30.32 7.11
N GLY A 100 12.71 -29.35 7.93
CA GLY A 100 14.11 -29.01 8.22
C GLY A 100 14.84 -28.22 7.14
N GLY A 101 14.84 -26.90 7.28
CA GLY A 101 15.74 -26.02 6.53
C GLY A 101 15.36 -24.59 6.79
N GLU A 102 16.17 -23.90 7.59
CA GLU A 102 16.08 -22.46 7.83
C GLU A 102 15.86 -21.75 6.49
N ARG A 103 14.69 -21.11 6.30
CA ARG A 103 14.46 -20.21 5.18
C ARG A 103 15.33 -18.96 5.38
N GLN A 104 16.61 -19.08 5.04
CA GLN A 104 17.48 -17.94 4.84
C GLN A 104 16.89 -17.12 3.69
N ARG A 105 16.35 -15.93 4.02
CA ARG A 105 16.05 -14.90 3.03
C ARG A 105 17.35 -14.64 2.26
N PRO A 106 17.40 -14.78 0.92
CA PRO A 106 18.52 -14.26 0.18
C PRO A 106 18.58 -12.76 0.48
N ALA A 107 19.65 -12.32 1.15
CA ALA A 107 19.98 -10.92 1.28
C ALA A 107 20.28 -10.44 -0.14
N VAL A 108 19.26 -9.91 -0.82
CA VAL A 108 19.44 -9.25 -2.11
C VAL A 108 20.32 -8.04 -1.81
N PRO A 109 21.56 -7.96 -2.33
CA PRO A 109 22.36 -6.77 -2.17
C PRO A 109 21.71 -5.74 -3.10
N TRP A 110 20.88 -4.89 -2.52
CA TRP A 110 20.36 -3.73 -3.21
C TRP A 110 21.58 -2.87 -3.54
N VAL A 111 21.94 -2.82 -4.82
CA VAL A 111 22.78 -1.79 -5.44
C VAL A 111 24.15 -1.60 -4.79
N ASP A 112 25.20 -2.18 -5.38
CA ASP A 112 26.53 -1.59 -5.26
C ASP A 112 26.44 -0.13 -5.74
N ALA A 113 26.75 0.81 -4.84
CA ALA A 113 26.91 2.21 -5.23
C ALA A 113 27.98 2.27 -6.33
N PRO A 114 27.75 2.95 -7.46
CA PRO A 114 28.78 3.04 -8.49
C PRO A 114 30.00 3.75 -7.90
N ASP A 115 31.10 3.01 -7.79
CA ASP A 115 32.44 3.49 -7.44
C ASP A 115 33.00 4.31 -8.61
N ALA A 116 32.38 5.46 -8.84
CA ALA A 116 32.73 6.37 -9.93
C ALA A 116 32.41 7.81 -9.53
N LEU A 117 33.09 8.31 -8.50
CA LEU A 117 33.53 9.69 -8.48
C LEU A 117 35.01 9.71 -8.10
N GLN A 118 35.78 10.27 -9.02
CA GLN A 118 37.23 10.28 -9.15
C GLN A 118 37.96 10.97 -7.99
#